data_AF-K7RJZ9-F1
#
_entry.id   AF-K7RJZ9-F1
#
_cell.length_a   1.000
_cell.length_b   1.000
_cell.length_c   1.000
_cell.angle_alpha   90.00
_cell.angle_beta   90.00
_cell.angle_gamma   90.00
#
_symmetry.space_group_name_H-M   'P 1'
#
loop_
_entity.id
_entity.type
_entity.pdbx_description
1 polymer ?
#
loop_
_entity_poly.entity_id
_entity_poly.type
_entity_poly.pdbx_seq_one_letter_code
_entity_poly.pdbx_strand_id
1 'polypeptide(L)'
;MSTGNEKTRRQRRKFTAQYRHEAARMVIDSGRTIAEVSQELGLGPQLLGRWVKAEKETMTPSTLSPDEREELKRLRKENADLRMDNEFLGKAAAFFAAKHQ
;
A
#
# COMPACT_ATOMS: atom_id res chain seq x y z
N MET A 1 6.21 55.75 -1.30
CA MET A 1 6.52 54.71 -2.32
C MET A 1 7.93 54.24 -2.02
N SER A 2 8.28 53.01 -1.69
CA SER A 2 7.60 51.72 -1.64
C SER A 2 8.26 50.93 -0.51
N THR A 3 7.48 50.29 0.36
CA THR A 3 8.00 49.36 1.36
C THR A 3 8.44 48.08 0.67
N GLY A 4 9.69 47.68 0.95
CA GLY A 4 10.33 46.49 0.40
C GLY A 4 9.57 45.22 0.76
N ASN A 5 9.35 44.38 -0.25
CA ASN A 5 8.76 43.06 -0.09
C ASN A 5 9.86 42.08 0.36
N GLU A 6 10.19 42.09 1.65
CA GLU A 6 11.07 41.12 2.30
C GLU A 6 10.33 39.77 2.39
N LYS A 7 10.35 39.00 1.30
CA LYS A 7 9.85 37.62 1.29
C LYS A 7 10.76 36.76 2.15
N THR A 8 10.44 36.66 3.44
CA THR A 8 11.08 35.74 4.38
C THR A 8 11.05 34.32 3.81
N ARG A 9 12.21 33.83 3.36
CA ARG A 9 12.41 32.48 2.83
C ARG A 9 12.21 31.49 3.97
N ARG A 10 10.96 31.04 4.18
CA ARG A 10 10.61 30.04 5.20
C ARG A 10 11.54 28.84 5.09
N GLN A 11 12.32 28.61 6.15
CA GLN A 11 13.27 27.51 6.22
C GLN A 11 12.49 26.19 6.10
N ARG A 12 12.90 25.32 5.17
CA ARG A 12 12.17 24.08 4.86
C ARG A 12 12.38 23.10 6.03
N ARG A 13 11.35 22.91 6.86
CA ARG A 13 11.35 21.83 7.88
C ARG A 13 11.67 20.50 7.19
N LYS A 14 12.73 19.83 7.65
CA LYS A 14 13.08 18.48 7.19
C LYS A 14 12.34 17.47 8.05
N PHE A 15 11.66 16.53 7.40
CA PHE A 15 10.98 15.42 8.05
C PHE A 15 11.71 14.11 7.69
N THR A 16 11.78 13.17 8.62
CA THR A 16 12.40 11.86 8.38
C THR A 16 11.59 11.06 7.37
N ALA A 17 12.21 10.10 6.68
CA ALA A 17 11.50 9.22 5.76
C ALA A 17 10.38 8.44 6.49
N GLN A 18 10.68 7.92 7.67
CA GLN A 18 9.71 7.24 8.53
C GLN A 18 8.50 8.12 8.86
N TYR A 19 8.72 9.35 9.30
CA TYR A 19 7.61 10.24 9.66
C TYR A 19 6.70 10.56 8.47
N ARG A 20 7.28 10.72 7.28
CA ARG A 20 6.51 10.93 6.05
C ARG A 20 5.64 9.72 5.71
N HIS A 21 6.19 8.52 5.88
CA HIS A 21 5.49 7.26 5.64
C HIS A 21 4.34 7.05 6.63
N GLU A 22 4.60 7.21 7.93
CA GLU A 22 3.57 7.08 8.98
C GLU A 22 2.43 8.08 8.79
N ALA A 23 2.73 9.35 8.50
CA ALA A 23 1.73 10.36 8.24
C ALA A 23 0.88 10.06 6.99
N ALA A 24 1.49 9.52 5.93
CA ALA A 24 0.79 9.12 4.72
C ALA A 24 -0.12 7.91 4.96
N ARG A 25 0.37 6.87 5.67
CA ARG A 25 -0.43 5.71 6.05
C ARG A 25 -1.59 6.06 6.95
N MET A 26 -1.42 7.03 7.86
CA MET A 26 -2.52 7.48 8.70
C MET A 26 -3.72 7.94 7.86
N VAL A 27 -3.51 8.65 6.74
CA VAL A 27 -4.59 9.03 5.82
C VAL A 27 -5.13 7.83 5.04
N ILE A 28 -4.24 7.00 4.50
CA ILE A 28 -4.60 5.89 3.61
C ILE A 28 -5.37 4.80 4.36
N ASP A 29 -4.85 4.37 5.51
CA ASP A 29 -5.35 3.22 6.27
C ASP A 29 -6.60 3.60 7.09
N SER A 30 -6.71 4.84 7.58
CA SER A 30 -7.89 5.29 8.34
C SER A 30 -9.03 5.85 7.47
N GLY A 31 -8.76 6.16 6.19
CA GLY A 31 -9.72 6.80 5.29
C GLY A 31 -10.07 8.25 5.64
N ARG A 32 -9.45 8.84 6.67
CA ARG A 32 -9.66 10.24 7.08
C ARG A 32 -9.17 11.20 6.00
N THR A 33 -9.70 12.43 5.99
CA THR A 33 -9.29 13.41 5.00
C THR A 33 -7.86 13.92 5.27
N ILE A 34 -7.15 14.29 4.20
CA ILE A 34 -5.83 14.94 4.33
C ILE A 34 -5.93 16.20 5.20
N ALA A 35 -7.04 16.94 5.12
CA ALA A 35 -7.25 18.15 5.90
C ALA A 35 -7.25 17.84 7.41
N GLU A 36 -8.05 16.88 7.86
CA GLU A 36 -8.13 16.49 9.27
C GLU A 36 -6.78 16.03 9.81
N VAL A 37 -6.12 15.11 9.11
CA VAL A 37 -4.82 14.56 9.54
C VAL A 37 -3.73 15.64 9.51
N SER A 38 -3.79 16.57 8.55
CA SER A 38 -2.83 17.67 8.50
C SER A 38 -2.96 18.64 9.68
N GLN A 39 -4.18 18.91 10.15
CA GLN A 39 -4.41 19.75 11.32
C GLN A 39 -3.89 19.08 12.59
N GLU A 40 -4.16 17.79 12.76
CA GLU A 40 -3.69 16.99 13.90
C GLU A 40 -2.15 16.95 13.97
N LEU A 41 -1.49 16.79 12.83
CA LEU A 41 -0.03 16.71 12.75
C LEU A 41 0.68 18.08 12.67
N GLY A 42 -0.08 19.18 12.61
CA GLY A 42 0.47 20.52 12.38
C GLY A 42 1.25 20.65 11.06
N LEU A 43 0.79 19.94 10.03
CA LEU A 43 1.38 19.90 8.69
C LEU A 43 0.57 20.73 7.70
N GLY A 44 1.23 21.21 6.66
CA GLY A 44 0.52 21.80 5.53
C GLY A 44 -0.27 20.73 4.76
N PRO A 45 -1.57 20.93 4.45
CA PRO A 45 -2.38 19.94 3.71
C PRO A 45 -1.74 19.53 2.37
N GLN A 46 -1.14 20.49 1.67
CA GLN A 46 -0.45 20.25 0.40
C GLN A 46 0.80 19.36 0.55
N LEU A 47 1.51 19.47 1.68
CA LEU A 47 2.70 18.68 1.96
C LEU A 47 2.31 17.24 2.26
N LEU A 48 1.32 17.05 3.14
CA LEU A 48 0.80 15.73 3.47
C LEU A 48 0.19 15.05 2.23
N GLY A 49 -0.54 15.79 1.41
CA GLY A 49 -1.09 15.25 0.15
C GLY A 49 -0.02 14.75 -0.83
N ARG A 50 1.17 15.39 -0.87
CA ARG A 50 2.29 14.89 -1.68
C ARG A 50 2.83 13.56 -1.15
N TRP A 51 2.90 13.39 0.16
CA TRP A 51 3.36 12.14 0.78
C TRP A 51 2.34 11.02 0.58
N VAL A 52 1.04 11.31 0.76
CA VAL A 52 -0.04 10.36 0.48
C VAL A 52 -0.01 9.91 -0.98
N LYS A 53 0.22 10.82 -1.94
CA LYS A 53 0.35 10.45 -3.35
C LYS A 53 1.53 9.52 -3.60
N ALA A 54 2.72 9.87 -3.08
CA ALA A 54 3.91 9.04 -3.24
C ALA A 54 3.73 7.64 -2.61
N GLU A 55 3.08 7.56 -1.44
CA GLU A 55 2.79 6.29 -0.77
C GLU A 55 1.75 5.46 -1.54
N LYS A 56 0.74 6.10 -2.14
CA LYS A 56 -0.20 5.38 -3.02
C LYS A 56 0.49 4.84 -4.26
N GLU A 57 1.45 5.57 -4.83
CA GLU A 57 2.24 5.14 -5.98
C GLU A 57 3.16 3.95 -5.65
N THR A 58 3.66 3.84 -4.42
CA THR A 58 4.41 2.65 -3.97
C THR A 58 3.51 1.46 -3.66
N MET A 59 2.27 1.71 -3.22
CA MET A 59 1.28 0.66 -2.94
C MET A 59 0.59 0.12 -4.20
N THR A 60 0.42 0.96 -5.23
CA THR A 60 -0.01 0.48 -6.54
C THR A 60 1.20 -0.14 -7.23
N PRO A 61 1.20 -1.45 -7.55
CA PRO A 61 2.24 -1.98 -8.42
C PRO A 61 2.13 -1.21 -9.74
N SER A 62 3.12 -0.34 -9.99
CA SER A 62 3.30 0.33 -11.28
C SER A 62 3.18 -0.75 -12.34
N THR A 63 2.12 -0.69 -13.16
CA THR A 63 1.81 -1.60 -14.28
C THR A 63 2.77 -2.77 -14.38
N LEU A 64 2.40 -3.93 -13.80
CA LEU A 64 3.24 -5.14 -13.78
C LEU A 64 4.01 -5.26 -15.09
N SER A 65 5.34 -5.35 -14.99
CA SER A 65 6.21 -5.67 -16.11
C SER A 65 5.65 -6.90 -16.85
N PRO A 66 5.82 -7.02 -18.18
CA PRO A 66 5.45 -8.23 -18.90
C PRO A 66 5.92 -9.52 -18.21
N ASP A 67 7.14 -9.53 -17.67
CA ASP A 67 7.71 -10.66 -16.91
C ASP A 67 6.91 -10.95 -15.62
N GLU A 68 6.57 -9.91 -14.86
CA GLU A 68 5.78 -10.06 -13.63
C GLU A 68 4.36 -10.55 -13.92
N ARG A 69 3.78 -10.19 -15.08
CA ARG A 69 2.46 -10.71 -15.52
C ARG A 69 2.53 -12.18 -15.90
N GLU A 70 3.58 -12.59 -16.60
CA GLU A 70 3.78 -13.99 -16.97
C GLU A 70 3.99 -14.86 -15.75
N GLU A 71 4.80 -14.39 -14.81
CA GLU A 71 5.03 -15.09 -13.54
C GLU A 71 3.75 -15.21 -12.73
N LEU A 72 2.98 -14.13 -12.64
CA LEU A 72 1.68 -14.14 -11.96
C LEU A 72 0.69 -15.10 -12.63
N LYS A 73 0.73 -15.26 -13.95
CA LYS A 73 -0.06 -16.26 -14.68
C LYS A 73 0.40 -17.69 -14.37
N ARG A 74 1.72 -17.94 -14.31
CA ARG A 74 2.28 -19.24 -13.90
C ARG A 74 1.87 -19.61 -12.48
N LEU A 75 2.08 -18.69 -11.54
CA LEU A 75 1.75 -18.89 -10.12
C LEU A 75 0.26 -19.15 -9.91
N ARG A 76 -0.63 -18.47 -10.65
CA ARG A 76 -2.08 -18.75 -10.58
C ARG A 76 -2.44 -20.13 -11.10
N LYS A 77 -1.78 -20.59 -12.16
CA LYS A 77 -2.00 -21.94 -12.70
C LYS A 77 -1.54 -22.99 -11.69
N GLU A 78 -0.33 -22.85 -11.17
CA GLU A 78 0.22 -23.76 -10.16
C GLU A 78 -0.66 -23.80 -8.90
N ASN A 79 -1.16 -22.66 -8.45
CA ASN A 79 -2.06 -22.62 -7.30
C ASN A 79 -3.39 -23.36 -7.57
N ALA A 80 -3.93 -23.25 -8.79
CA ALA A 80 -5.13 -23.99 -9.18
C ALA A 80 -4.88 -25.51 -9.19
N ASP A 81 -3.75 -25.93 -9.77
CA ASP A 81 -3.35 -27.35 -9.82
C ASP A 81 -3.16 -27.91 -8.39
N LEU A 82 -2.43 -27.19 -7.53
CA LEU A 82 -2.23 -27.58 -6.12
C LEU A 82 -3.52 -27.66 -5.31
N ARG A 83 -4.50 -26.79 -5.59
CA ARG A 83 -5.81 -26.83 -4.92
C ARG A 83 -6.61 -28.06 -5.35
N MET A 84 -6.53 -28.43 -6.62
CA MET A 84 -7.19 -29.63 -7.14
C MET A 84 -6.57 -30.90 -6.52
N ASP A 85 -5.24 -30.96 -6.43
CA ASP A 85 -4.53 -32.08 -5.79
C ASP A 85 -4.88 -32.20 -4.31
N ASN A 86 -4.89 -31.08 -3.57
CA ASN A 86 -5.31 -31.06 -2.17
C ASN A 86 -6.76 -31.53 -1.99
N GLU A 87 -7.67 -31.12 -2.87
CA GLU A 87 -9.06 -31.57 -2.82
C GLU A 87 -9.16 -33.08 -3.07
N PHE A 88 -8.44 -33.60 -4.05
CA PHE A 88 -8.41 -35.03 -4.36
C PHE A 88 -7.84 -35.85 -3.19
N LEU A 89 -6.70 -35.44 -2.64
CA LEU A 89 -6.07 -36.09 -1.49
C LEU A 89 -6.97 -36.01 -0.24
N GLY A 90 -7.63 -34.87 -0.01
CA GLY A 90 -8.59 -34.70 1.07
C GLY A 90 -9.77 -35.68 0.95
N LYS A 91 -10.33 -35.83 -0.26
CA LYS A 91 -11.40 -36.81 -0.53
C LYS A 91 -10.93 -38.25 -0.33
N ALA A 92 -9.71 -38.58 -0.78
CA ALA A 92 -9.14 -39.91 -0.58
C ALA A 92 -8.93 -40.21 0.91
N ALA A 93 -8.34 -39.27 1.66
CA ALA A 93 -8.14 -39.40 3.10
C ALA A 93 -9.48 -39.59 3.85
N ALA A 94 -10.51 -38.81 3.50
CA ALA A 94 -11.85 -38.96 4.06
C ALA A 94 -12.48 -40.33 3.75
N PHE A 95 -12.33 -40.82 2.52
CA PHE A 95 -12.80 -42.15 2.13
C PHE A 95 -12.12 -43.27 2.93
N PHE A 96 -10.79 -43.22 3.09
CA PHE A 96 -10.07 -44.21 3.88
C PHE A 96 -10.42 -44.13 5.37
N ALA A 97 -10.55 -42.93 5.93
CA ALA A 97 -10.97 -42.74 7.32
C ALA A 97 -12.38 -43.33 7.58
N ALA A 98 -13.31 -43.17 6.64
CA ALA A 98 -14.66 -43.72 6.75
C ALA A 98 -14.72 -45.26 6.59
N LYS A 99 -13.75 -45.88 5.89
CA LYS A 99 -13.68 -47.34 5.69
C LYS A 99 -13.00 -48.08 6.85
N HIS A 100 -12.24 -47.37 7.68
CA HIS A 100 -11.53 -47.92 8.84
C HIS A 100 -12.29 -47.74 10.18
N GLN A 101 -13.56 -47.32 10.11
CA GLN A 101 -14.54 -47.38 11.21
C GLN A 101 -15.36 -48.67 11.14
#